data_AF-A0A538IPF4-F1
#
_entry.id   AF-A0A538IPF4-F1
#
_cell.length_a   1.000
_cell.length_b   1.000
_cell.length_c   1.000
_cell.angle_alpha   90.00
_cell.angle_beta   90.00
_cell.angle_gamma   90.00
#
_symmetry.space_group_name_H-M   'P 1'
#
loop_
_entity.id
_entity.type
_entity.pdbx_description
1 polymer ?
#
loop_
_entity_poly.entity_id
_entity_poly.type
_entity_poly.pdbx_seq_one_letter_code
_entity_poly.pdbx_strand_id
1 'polypeptide(L)'
;MRAMRIAVLLAGVACLLAFAASAGADPGHTVSQSTHLHGVFDDPQGFNPCTNDTVVWHVDGNLVEHVTFFPGGDEFWATFTETGTVNFSEAGVDWSGHFTEWGNENQNETNGNATFTSNINFTASDGSVAAAHETGHVVWNGVQDPGDPNAVFKLAFDKLNIRELSCAS
;
A
#
# COMPACT_ATOMS: atom_id res chain seq x y z
N MET A 1 22.34 21.40 1.06
CA MET A 1 21.31 20.58 0.38
C MET A 1 21.71 19.13 0.53
N ARG A 2 21.28 18.45 1.60
CA ARG A 2 21.44 17.00 1.71
C ARG A 2 20.52 16.40 0.66
N ALA A 3 21.04 15.60 -0.25
CA ALA A 3 20.25 14.86 -1.22
C ALA A 3 19.32 13.92 -0.44
N MET A 4 18.09 14.36 -0.18
CA MET A 4 17.06 13.58 0.47
C MET A 4 16.63 12.52 -0.54
N ARG A 5 17.10 11.29 -0.33
CA ARG A 5 16.65 10.12 -1.09
C ARG A 5 15.28 9.79 -0.51
N ILE A 6 14.22 10.30 -1.15
CA ILE A 6 12.86 9.93 -0.81
C ILE A 6 12.72 8.47 -1.23
N ALA A 7 12.93 7.56 -0.27
CA ALA A 7 12.53 6.18 -0.40
C ALA A 7 11.07 6.14 0.02
N VAL A 8 10.17 6.48 -0.90
CA VAL A 8 8.74 6.27 -0.68
C VAL A 8 8.54 4.76 -0.56
N LEU A 9 8.56 4.26 0.67
CA LEU A 9 7.95 2.98 0.98
C LEU A 9 6.46 3.26 1.02
N LEU A 10 5.82 3.35 -0.15
CA LEU A 10 4.42 3.01 -0.22
C LEU A 10 4.39 1.53 0.10
N ALA A 11 4.08 1.24 1.36
CA ALA A 11 3.50 -0.03 1.70
C ALA A 11 2.20 -0.08 0.90
N GLY A 12 2.29 -0.61 -0.33
CA GLY A 12 1.12 -1.16 -0.97
C GLY A 12 0.54 -2.08 0.08
N VAL A 13 -0.66 -1.72 0.54
CA VAL A 13 -1.38 -2.42 1.58
C VAL A 13 -1.13 -3.90 1.35
N ALA A 14 -0.40 -4.50 2.27
CA ALA A 14 -0.20 -5.92 2.24
C ALA A 14 -1.62 -6.48 2.31
N CYS A 15 -2.13 -6.99 1.18
CA CYS A 15 -3.39 -7.70 1.05
C CYS A 15 -3.29 -9.02 1.81
N LEU A 16 -3.01 -8.93 3.11
CA LEU A 16 -2.91 -10.02 4.07
C LEU A 16 -4.27 -10.29 4.69
N LEU A 17 -5.35 -10.10 3.93
CA LEU A 17 -6.59 -10.74 4.27
C LEU A 17 -6.37 -12.23 4.06
N ALA A 18 -6.26 -12.98 5.15
CA ALA A 18 -6.30 -14.43 5.10
C ALA A 18 -7.59 -14.84 4.38
N PHE A 19 -7.47 -15.30 3.13
CA PHE A 19 -8.61 -15.62 2.28
C PHE A 19 -9.28 -16.89 2.80
N ALA A 20 -10.42 -16.74 3.47
CA ALA A 20 -11.22 -17.88 3.88
C ALA A 20 -12.01 -18.38 2.65
N ALA A 21 -11.58 -19.51 2.09
CA ALA A 21 -12.32 -20.17 1.02
C ALA A 21 -13.76 -20.50 1.47
N SER A 22 -14.74 -20.22 0.60
CA SER A 22 -16.12 -20.64 0.86
C SER A 22 -16.21 -22.17 0.96
N ALA A 23 -17.06 -22.69 1.85
CA ALA A 23 -17.17 -24.12 2.18
C ALA A 23 -17.62 -25.05 1.01
N GLY A 24 -17.73 -24.54 -0.22
CA GLY A 24 -18.08 -25.30 -1.41
C GLY A 24 -17.07 -25.17 -2.56
N ALA A 25 -15.89 -24.60 -2.32
CA ALA A 25 -14.89 -24.42 -3.36
C ALA A 25 -14.13 -25.72 -3.67
N ASP A 26 -14.10 -26.11 -4.94
CA ASP A 26 -13.24 -27.20 -5.43
C ASP A 26 -11.78 -26.73 -5.38
N PRO A 27 -10.86 -27.47 -4.73
CA PRO A 27 -9.44 -27.12 -4.68
C PRO A 27 -8.78 -26.97 -6.07
N GLY A 28 -9.32 -27.62 -7.11
CA GLY A 28 -8.79 -27.56 -8.47
C GLY A 28 -9.22 -26.34 -9.29
N HIS A 29 -10.05 -25.47 -8.73
CA HIS A 29 -10.61 -24.32 -9.44
C HIS A 29 -10.44 -23.02 -8.65
N THR A 30 -10.25 -21.93 -9.36
CA THR A 30 -10.13 -20.61 -8.75
C THR A 30 -11.47 -20.13 -8.17
N VAL A 31 -11.40 -19.43 -7.05
CA VAL A 31 -12.51 -18.70 -6.45
C VAL A 31 -12.23 -17.21 -6.58
N SER A 32 -13.28 -16.42 -6.81
CA SER A 32 -13.20 -14.96 -6.80
C SER A 32 -14.04 -14.36 -5.68
N GLN A 33 -13.51 -13.33 -5.02
CA GLN A 33 -14.17 -12.57 -3.98
C GLN A 33 -13.98 -11.07 -4.20
N SER A 34 -14.97 -10.30 -3.78
CA SER A 34 -14.88 -8.84 -3.73
C SER A 34 -15.11 -8.36 -2.30
N THR A 35 -14.17 -7.59 -1.76
CA THR A 35 -14.26 -6.99 -0.43
C THR A 35 -14.51 -5.50 -0.56
N HIS A 36 -15.42 -4.97 0.25
CA HIS A 36 -15.69 -3.54 0.36
C HIS A 36 -15.54 -3.15 1.83
N LEU A 37 -14.54 -2.33 2.13
CA LEU A 37 -14.34 -1.75 3.46
C LEU A 37 -14.73 -0.28 3.42
N HIS A 38 -15.41 0.17 4.46
CA HIS A 38 -15.88 1.54 4.61
C HIS A 38 -15.64 2.00 6.05
N GLY A 39 -15.19 3.25 6.20
CA GLY A 39 -15.04 3.91 7.48
C GLY A 39 -13.59 3.96 7.95
N VAL A 40 -13.42 3.94 9.28
CA VAL A 40 -12.12 4.22 9.91
C VAL A 40 -11.31 2.94 10.14
N PHE A 41 -10.06 2.95 9.71
CA PHE A 41 -9.08 1.90 9.97
C PHE A 41 -7.67 2.48 10.09
N ASP A 42 -6.78 1.69 10.68
CA ASP A 42 -5.37 2.05 10.86
C ASP A 42 -4.51 1.33 9.82
N ASP A 43 -3.67 2.09 9.12
CA ASP A 43 -2.57 1.55 8.31
C ASP A 43 -1.26 1.71 9.09
N PRO A 44 -0.70 0.62 9.65
CA PRO A 44 0.53 0.67 10.43
C PRO A 44 1.79 0.88 9.59
N GLN A 45 1.68 0.85 8.26
CA GLN A 45 2.79 0.99 7.33
C GLN A 45 2.83 2.36 6.63
N GLY A 46 2.00 3.31 7.09
CA GLY A 46 2.08 4.70 6.67
C GLY A 46 3.45 5.33 6.92
N PHE A 47 3.70 6.49 6.31
CA PHE A 47 4.97 7.20 6.46
C PHE A 47 4.78 8.71 6.57
N ASN A 48 5.74 9.41 7.18
CA ASN A 48 5.81 10.86 7.13
C ASN A 48 6.66 11.32 5.92
N PRO A 49 6.11 12.13 4.99
CA PRO A 49 6.83 12.59 3.80
C PRO A 49 8.10 13.42 4.06
N CYS A 50 8.21 14.03 5.24
CA CYS A 50 9.32 14.92 5.61
C CYS A 50 10.46 14.17 6.31
N THR A 51 10.14 13.20 7.17
CA THR A 51 11.13 12.46 7.98
C THR A 51 11.46 11.09 7.39
N ASN A 52 10.55 10.53 6.58
CA ASN A 52 10.60 9.17 6.06
C ASN A 52 10.46 8.09 7.17
N ASP A 53 10.02 8.48 8.36
CA ASP A 53 9.74 7.56 9.46
C ASP A 53 8.39 6.87 9.23
N THR A 54 8.29 5.61 9.62
CA THR A 54 7.04 4.85 9.61
C THR A 54 6.13 5.35 10.72
N VAL A 55 4.90 5.68 10.36
CA VAL A 55 3.86 6.19 11.26
C VAL A 55 2.55 5.46 10.98
N VAL A 56 1.67 5.41 11.98
CA VAL A 56 0.32 4.86 11.76
C VAL A 56 -0.53 5.93 11.09
N TRP A 57 -1.06 5.62 9.92
CA TRP A 57 -2.08 6.45 9.26
C TRP A 57 -3.45 6.05 9.79
N HIS A 58 -4.19 7.04 10.31
CA HIS A 58 -5.61 6.88 10.62
C HIS A 58 -6.42 7.26 9.39
N VAL A 59 -6.92 6.25 8.70
CA VAL A 59 -7.64 6.40 7.45
C VAL A 59 -9.14 6.42 7.72
N ASP A 60 -9.84 7.43 7.22
CA ASP A 60 -11.29 7.39 7.03
C ASP A 60 -11.58 7.33 5.53
N GLY A 61 -11.98 6.15 5.05
CA GLY A 61 -11.94 5.87 3.62
C GLY A 61 -12.77 4.69 3.16
N ASN A 62 -12.55 4.35 1.90
CA ASN A 62 -13.18 3.24 1.21
C ASN A 62 -12.10 2.42 0.52
N LEU A 63 -12.18 1.10 0.66
CA LEU A 63 -11.37 0.15 -0.07
C LEU A 63 -12.30 -0.80 -0.82
N VAL A 64 -12.03 -0.97 -2.10
CA VAL A 64 -12.63 -2.03 -2.92
C VAL A 64 -11.50 -2.91 -3.41
N GLU A 65 -11.62 -4.20 -3.14
CA GLU A 65 -10.63 -5.20 -3.53
C GLU A 65 -11.35 -6.36 -4.24
N HIS A 66 -10.72 -6.87 -5.29
CA HIS A 66 -11.12 -8.08 -5.97
C HIS A 66 -9.94 -9.05 -5.95
N VAL A 67 -10.17 -10.25 -5.44
CA VAL A 67 -9.16 -11.31 -5.40
C VAL A 67 -9.69 -12.56 -6.09
N THR A 68 -8.87 -13.15 -6.93
CA THR A 68 -9.05 -14.50 -7.47
C THR A 68 -7.90 -15.36 -6.96
N PHE A 69 -8.20 -16.53 -6.38
CA PHE A 69 -7.19 -17.40 -5.79
C PHE A 69 -7.56 -18.88 -5.90
N PHE A 70 -6.58 -19.78 -5.74
CA PHE A 70 -6.85 -21.21 -5.56
C PHE A 70 -7.08 -21.53 -4.06
N PRO A 71 -8.22 -22.14 -3.67
CA PRO A 71 -8.55 -22.43 -2.26
C PRO A 71 -7.53 -23.25 -1.46
N GLY A 72 -6.68 -24.02 -2.14
CA GLY A 72 -5.60 -24.81 -1.53
C GLY A 72 -4.20 -24.45 -2.04
N GLY A 73 -4.08 -23.35 -2.79
CA GLY A 73 -2.82 -22.90 -3.38
C GLY A 73 -2.33 -21.59 -2.77
N ASP A 74 -1.11 -21.24 -3.12
CA ASP A 74 -0.45 -19.96 -2.80
C ASP A 74 -0.54 -18.96 -3.97
N GLU A 75 -1.24 -19.31 -5.05
CA GLU A 75 -1.44 -18.46 -6.22
C GLU A 75 -2.69 -17.59 -6.09
N PHE A 76 -2.53 -16.31 -6.42
CA PHE A 76 -3.62 -15.35 -6.43
C PHE A 76 -3.38 -14.19 -7.40
N TRP A 77 -4.47 -13.51 -7.73
CA TRP A 77 -4.51 -12.26 -8.48
C TRP A 77 -5.43 -11.30 -7.75
N ALA A 78 -4.92 -10.15 -7.37
CA ALA A 78 -5.65 -9.11 -6.67
C ALA A 78 -5.63 -7.81 -7.46
N THR A 79 -6.72 -7.05 -7.37
CA THR A 79 -6.77 -5.64 -7.72
C THR A 79 -7.46 -4.89 -6.61
N PHE A 80 -7.01 -3.68 -6.32
CA PHE A 80 -7.65 -2.85 -5.31
C PHE A 80 -7.71 -1.38 -5.73
N THR A 81 -8.63 -0.66 -5.11
CA THR A 81 -8.67 0.79 -5.11
C THR A 81 -9.06 1.24 -3.72
N GLU A 82 -8.25 2.12 -3.17
CA GLU A 82 -8.41 2.69 -1.85
C GLU A 82 -8.36 4.21 -1.93
N THR A 83 -9.26 4.87 -1.23
CA THR A 83 -9.31 6.33 -1.18
C THR A 83 -9.83 6.78 0.16
N GLY A 84 -9.23 7.81 0.72
CA GLY A 84 -9.65 8.30 2.03
C GLY A 84 -8.97 9.58 2.44
N THR A 85 -9.32 9.98 3.65
CA THR A 85 -8.62 11.01 4.40
C THR A 85 -7.67 10.33 5.36
N VAL A 86 -6.42 10.77 5.40
CA VAL A 86 -5.39 10.32 6.35
C VAL A 86 -5.23 11.36 7.43
N ASN A 87 -5.05 10.92 8.66
CA ASN A 87 -4.52 11.74 9.75
C ASN A 87 -3.41 10.96 10.46
N PHE A 88 -2.32 11.65 10.82
CA PHE A 88 -1.30 11.11 11.70
C PHE A 88 -0.59 12.24 12.43
N SER A 89 0.11 11.94 13.53
CA SER A 89 0.88 12.92 14.27
C SER A 89 2.30 12.40 14.50
N GLU A 90 3.29 13.25 14.27
CA GLU A 90 4.68 12.94 14.56
C GLU A 90 5.38 14.15 15.17
N ALA A 91 6.12 13.92 16.26
CA ALA A 91 6.89 14.97 16.96
C ALA A 91 6.08 16.23 17.34
N GLY A 92 4.76 16.10 17.57
CA GLY A 92 3.86 17.22 17.90
C GLY A 92 3.37 18.02 16.69
N VAL A 93 3.64 17.54 15.48
CA VAL A 93 3.08 18.06 14.23
C VAL A 93 1.98 17.11 13.76
N ASP A 94 0.80 17.66 13.51
CA ASP A 94 -0.36 16.91 13.04
C ASP A 94 -0.45 17.05 11.53
N TRP A 95 -0.54 15.93 10.84
CA TRP A 95 -0.69 15.83 9.40
C TRP A 95 -2.09 15.36 9.05
N SER A 96 -2.67 15.95 8.02
CA SER A 96 -3.96 15.54 7.48
C SER A 96 -4.03 15.73 5.98
N GLY A 97 -4.85 14.93 5.29
CA GLY A 97 -5.19 15.20 3.89
C GLY A 97 -5.72 13.97 3.19
N HIS A 98 -5.63 13.96 1.86
CA HIS A 98 -6.22 12.89 1.05
C HIS A 98 -5.16 11.99 0.46
N PHE A 99 -5.49 10.71 0.38
CA PHE A 99 -4.75 9.76 -0.43
C PHE A 99 -5.69 8.97 -1.34
N THR A 100 -5.12 8.45 -2.41
CA THR A 100 -5.77 7.45 -3.25
C THR A 100 -4.71 6.52 -3.78
N GLU A 101 -4.93 5.23 -3.61
CA GLU A 101 -4.08 4.18 -4.15
C GLU A 101 -4.91 3.21 -4.96
N TRP A 102 -4.36 2.73 -6.07
CA TRP A 102 -4.93 1.63 -6.81
C TRP A 102 -3.82 0.80 -7.40
N GLY A 103 -4.06 -0.49 -7.49
CA GLY A 103 -3.02 -1.38 -7.94
C GLY A 103 -3.51 -2.79 -8.15
N ASN A 104 -2.54 -3.64 -8.38
CA ASN A 104 -2.71 -5.07 -8.51
C ASN A 104 -1.56 -5.81 -7.85
N GLU A 105 -1.81 -7.07 -7.55
CA GLU A 105 -0.84 -8.03 -7.05
C GLU A 105 -1.09 -9.38 -7.71
N ASN A 106 -0.03 -10.07 -8.13
CA ASN A 106 -0.10 -11.38 -8.73
C ASN A 106 0.97 -12.29 -8.13
N GLN A 107 0.59 -13.49 -7.73
CA GLN A 107 1.48 -14.50 -7.16
C GLN A 107 1.22 -15.86 -7.81
N ASN A 108 2.29 -16.62 -8.07
CA ASN A 108 2.24 -18.06 -8.36
C ASN A 108 3.25 -18.81 -7.47
N GLU A 109 3.35 -20.13 -7.57
CA GLU A 109 4.26 -20.95 -6.75
C GLU A 109 5.76 -20.58 -6.84
N THR A 110 6.16 -19.75 -7.82
CA THR A 110 7.56 -19.42 -8.10
C THR A 110 7.92 -17.95 -7.93
N ASN A 111 6.99 -17.02 -8.17
CA ASN A 111 7.24 -15.59 -8.17
C ASN A 111 5.95 -14.78 -8.06
N GLY A 112 6.12 -13.50 -7.82
CA GLY A 112 5.04 -12.55 -7.90
C GLY A 112 5.48 -11.16 -8.35
N ASN A 113 4.47 -10.34 -8.62
CA ASN A 113 4.65 -8.93 -8.94
C ASN A 113 3.46 -8.11 -8.45
N ALA A 114 3.72 -6.84 -8.19
CA ALA A 114 2.71 -5.85 -7.88
C ALA A 114 2.99 -4.58 -8.67
N THR A 115 1.92 -3.86 -9.01
CA THR A 115 2.00 -2.49 -9.51
C THR A 115 0.97 -1.67 -8.79
N PHE A 116 1.38 -0.54 -8.25
CA PHE A 116 0.48 0.39 -7.57
C PHE A 116 0.74 1.80 -8.07
N THR A 117 -0.32 2.60 -8.06
CA THR A 117 -0.26 4.03 -8.29
C THR A 117 -0.90 4.74 -7.11
N SER A 118 -0.18 5.71 -6.57
CA SER A 118 -0.56 6.36 -5.32
C SER A 118 -0.50 7.86 -5.50
N ASN A 119 -1.50 8.55 -4.95
CA ASN A 119 -1.59 9.99 -4.93
C ASN A 119 -1.79 10.43 -3.50
N ILE A 120 -1.02 11.41 -3.05
CA ILE A 120 -1.18 12.03 -1.74
C ILE A 120 -1.28 13.54 -1.88
N ASN A 121 -2.03 14.15 -0.98
CA ASN A 121 -2.06 15.58 -0.77
C ASN A 121 -2.31 15.86 0.71
N PHE A 122 -1.24 16.14 1.43
CA PHE A 122 -1.23 16.35 2.86
C PHE A 122 -0.76 17.76 3.23
N THR A 123 -1.30 18.24 4.34
CA THR A 123 -0.88 19.45 5.02
C THR A 123 -0.60 19.14 6.49
N ALA A 124 0.29 19.93 7.09
CA ALA A 124 0.71 19.77 8.47
C ALA A 124 0.40 21.02 9.30
N SER A 125 0.25 20.85 10.61
CA SER A 125 -0.03 21.94 11.55
C SER A 125 1.10 22.98 11.65
N ASP A 126 2.32 22.62 11.26
CA ASP A 126 3.49 23.52 11.17
C ASP A 126 3.61 24.26 9.82
N GLY A 127 2.64 24.05 8.92
CA GLY A 127 2.63 24.62 7.57
C GLY A 127 3.37 23.79 6.52
N SER A 128 3.90 22.62 6.88
CA SER A 128 4.46 21.67 5.91
C SER A 128 3.38 21.15 4.97
N VAL A 129 3.77 20.82 3.74
CA VAL A 129 2.89 20.28 2.70
C VAL A 129 3.58 19.17 1.93
N ALA A 130 2.82 18.17 1.51
CA ALA A 130 3.30 17.07 0.69
C ALA A 130 2.23 16.66 -0.33
N ALA A 131 2.53 16.85 -1.62
CA ALA A 131 1.69 16.44 -2.73
C ALA A 131 2.52 15.67 -3.76
N ALA A 132 2.15 14.41 -3.99
CA ALA A 132 2.88 13.52 -4.89
C ALA A 132 1.95 12.59 -5.66
N HIS A 133 2.42 12.17 -6.83
CA HIS A 133 1.86 11.09 -7.64
C HIS A 133 2.99 10.12 -7.96
N GLU A 134 2.79 8.84 -7.68
CA GLU A 134 3.79 7.80 -7.90
C GLU A 134 3.17 6.59 -8.58
N THR A 135 3.95 5.95 -9.46
CA THR A 135 3.71 4.55 -9.86
C THR A 135 4.94 3.70 -9.51
N GLY A 136 4.71 2.66 -8.72
CA GLY A 136 5.71 1.67 -8.28
C GLY A 136 5.45 0.30 -8.87
N HIS A 137 6.53 -0.43 -9.17
CA HIS A 137 6.50 -1.83 -9.58
C HIS A 137 7.39 -2.66 -8.66
N VAL A 138 6.83 -3.75 -8.13
CA VAL A 138 7.56 -4.69 -7.29
C VAL A 138 7.57 -6.03 -8.01
N VAL A 139 8.72 -6.70 -8.01
CA VAL A 139 8.83 -8.11 -8.39
C VAL A 139 9.62 -8.86 -7.34
N TRP A 140 9.24 -10.11 -7.08
CA TRP A 140 9.94 -10.97 -6.12
C TRP A 140 9.99 -12.41 -6.62
N ASN A 141 10.90 -13.18 -6.04
CA ASN A 141 11.02 -14.61 -6.28
C ASN A 141 10.56 -15.36 -5.03
N GLY A 142 9.92 -16.50 -5.25
CA GLY A 142 9.30 -17.31 -4.20
C GLY A 142 7.88 -16.88 -3.88
N VAL A 143 7.28 -17.63 -2.97
CA VAL A 143 5.99 -17.33 -2.37
C VAL A 143 6.19 -16.27 -1.30
N GLN A 144 5.39 -15.22 -1.31
CA GLN A 144 5.48 -14.17 -0.29
C GLN A 144 5.11 -14.76 1.08
N ASP A 145 6.09 -14.92 1.96
CA ASP A 145 5.87 -15.16 3.39
C ASP A 145 6.04 -13.82 4.12
N PRO A 146 4.95 -13.19 4.59
CA PRO A 146 5.02 -11.92 5.33
C PRO A 146 5.82 -12.03 6.65
N GLY A 147 6.12 -13.24 7.12
CA GLY A 147 6.98 -13.50 8.26
C GLY A 147 8.46 -13.74 7.91
N ASP A 148 8.85 -13.81 6.63
CA ASP A 148 10.24 -14.06 6.24
C ASP A 148 11.06 -12.75 6.15
N PRO A 149 11.94 -12.47 7.11
CA PRO A 149 12.79 -11.27 7.08
C PRO A 149 13.84 -11.31 5.96
N ASN A 150 13.98 -12.43 5.24
CA ASN A 150 14.93 -12.59 4.14
C ASN A 150 14.27 -12.50 2.76
N ALA A 151 12.98 -12.17 2.69
CA ALA A 151 12.30 -12.00 1.41
C ALA A 151 13.01 -10.91 0.57
N VAL A 152 13.46 -11.29 -0.64
CA VAL A 152 14.20 -10.38 -1.53
C VAL A 152 13.24 -9.81 -2.57
N PHE A 153 12.93 -8.53 -2.42
CA PHE A 153 12.14 -7.76 -3.38
C PHE A 153 13.05 -6.95 -4.30
N LYS A 154 12.69 -6.90 -5.58
CA LYS A 154 13.19 -5.87 -6.49
C LYS A 154 12.09 -4.84 -6.66
N LEU A 155 12.33 -3.67 -6.08
CA LEU A 155 11.46 -2.51 -6.18
C LEU A 155 11.99 -1.57 -7.27
N ALA A 156 11.12 -1.19 -8.20
CA ALA A 156 11.40 -0.21 -9.23
C ALA A 156 10.32 0.88 -9.20
N PHE A 157 10.72 2.11 -8.94
CA PHE A 157 9.88 3.29 -9.10
C PHE A 157 9.98 3.73 -10.56
N ASP A 158 8.87 3.69 -11.31
CA ASP A 158 8.89 4.12 -12.71
C ASP A 158 8.74 5.64 -12.80
N LYS A 159 7.78 6.22 -12.05
CA LYS A 159 7.44 7.66 -12.16
C LYS A 159 7.04 8.24 -10.82
N LEU A 160 8.01 8.77 -10.07
CA LEU A 160 7.72 9.66 -8.95
C LEU A 160 7.60 11.11 -9.44
N ASN A 161 6.42 11.70 -9.31
CA ASN A 161 6.15 13.12 -9.56
C ASN A 161 5.80 13.82 -8.26
N ILE A 162 6.77 14.53 -7.70
CA ILE A 162 6.56 15.40 -6.54
C ILE A 162 6.04 16.74 -7.08
N ARG A 163 4.78 17.04 -6.76
CA ARG A 163 4.16 18.32 -7.12
C ARG A 163 4.60 19.40 -6.14
N GLU A 164 4.59 19.07 -4.86
CA GLU A 164 4.97 19.98 -3.79
C GLU A 164 5.49 19.19 -2.59
N LEU A 165 6.63 19.57 -2.06
CA LEU A 165 7.12 19.07 -0.78
C LEU A 165 7.84 20.21 -0.09
N SER A 166 7.30 20.67 1.02
CA SER A 166 7.89 21.71 1.86
C SER A 166 7.76 21.28 3.31
N CYS A 167 8.88 21.15 4.00
CA CYS A 167 8.94 20.74 5.39
C CYS A 167 9.44 21.92 6.22
N ALA A 168 8.67 22.30 7.24
CA ALA A 168 9.11 23.29 8.21
C ALA A 168 10.33 22.76 8.98
N SER A 169 11.28 23.65 9.25
CA SER A 169 12.57 23.34 9.88
C SER A 169 12.53 23.44 11.40
#